data_AF-K9SKE0-F1
#
_entry.id   AF-K9SKE0-F1
#
_cell.length_a   1.000
_cell.length_b   1.000
_cell.length_c   1.000
_cell.angle_alpha   90.00
_cell.angle_beta   90.00
_cell.angle_gamma   90.00
#
_symmetry.space_group_name_H-M   'P 1'
#
loop_
_entity.id
_entity.type
_entity.pdbx_description
1 polymer ?
#
loop_
_entity_poly.entity_id
_entity_poly.type
_entity_poly.pdbx_seq_one_letter_code
_entity_poly.pdbx_strand_id
1 'polypeptide(L)'
;MSYSPNQAPRAKLATQRLQFSRQLRTHFQIKLSLFLVTVVLFVPTNLAIDGQFDWCYWLILLATFGISWEGCKAYQLNSERFERQFQQWQSRQQE
;
A
#
# COMPACT_ATOMS: atom_id res chain seq x y z
N MET A 1 -34.90 19.86 -13.98
CA MET A 1 -33.63 19.29 -13.46
C MET A 1 -33.14 20.19 -12.34
N SER A 2 -33.43 19.81 -11.09
CA SER A 2 -33.09 20.61 -9.91
C SER A 2 -31.64 20.33 -9.51
N TYR A 3 -30.74 21.28 -9.77
CA TYR A 3 -29.35 21.22 -9.31
C TYR A 3 -29.35 21.39 -7.79
N SER A 4 -29.20 20.30 -7.04
CA SER A 4 -29.12 20.36 -5.58
C SER A 4 -27.74 20.87 -5.16
N PRO A 5 -27.63 22.08 -4.56
CA PRO A 5 -26.35 22.69 -4.20
C PRO A 5 -25.54 21.88 -3.17
N ASN A 6 -26.15 20.88 -2.54
CA ASN A 6 -25.51 19.96 -1.59
C ASN A 6 -24.73 18.79 -2.25
N GLN A 7 -24.74 18.65 -3.58
CA GLN A 7 -23.99 17.59 -4.27
C GLN A 7 -22.52 17.98 -4.56
N ALA A 8 -22.23 19.27 -4.73
CA ALA A 8 -20.88 19.77 -5.00
C ALA A 8 -19.83 19.37 -3.95
N PRO A 9 -20.08 19.48 -2.62
CA PRO A 9 -19.10 19.05 -1.62
C PRO A 9 -18.93 17.52 -1.57
N ARG A 10 -19.98 16.74 -1.83
CA ARG A 10 -19.92 15.27 -1.86
C ARG A 10 -19.12 14.74 -3.04
N ALA A 11 -19.26 15.37 -4.21
CA ALA A 11 -18.50 15.04 -5.40
C ALA A 11 -16.99 15.29 -5.21
N LYS A 12 -16.62 16.43 -4.59
CA LYS A 12 -15.22 16.74 -4.28
C LYS A 12 -14.60 15.73 -3.31
N LEU A 13 -15.35 15.36 -2.26
CA LEU A 13 -14.89 14.42 -1.24
C LEU A 13 -14.73 12.99 -1.82
N ALA A 14 -15.63 12.57 -2.72
CA ALA A 14 -15.51 11.30 -3.44
C ALA A 14 -14.24 11.27 -4.31
N THR A 15 -13.93 12.35 -5.03
CA THR A 15 -12.72 12.46 -5.85
C THR A 15 -11.45 12.41 -5.00
N GLN A 16 -11.43 13.10 -3.85
CA GLN A 16 -10.31 13.08 -2.91
C GLN A 16 -10.07 11.68 -2.33
N ARG A 17 -11.14 10.97 -1.94
CA ARG A 17 -11.03 9.57 -1.49
C ARG A 17 -10.47 8.65 -2.58
N LEU A 18 -10.89 8.87 -3.83
CA LEU A 18 -10.39 8.10 -4.96
C LEU A 18 -8.91 8.36 -5.22
N GLN A 19 -8.46 9.62 -5.14
CA GLN A 19 -7.04 10.00 -5.24
C GLN A 19 -6.20 9.37 -4.12
N PHE A 20 -6.67 9.47 -2.87
CA PHE A 20 -5.99 8.87 -1.72
C PHE A 20 -5.88 7.34 -1.85
N SER A 21 -6.95 6.67 -2.28
CA SER A 21 -6.92 5.22 -2.52
C SER A 21 -5.92 4.81 -3.61
N ARG A 22 -5.75 5.63 -4.66
CA ARG A 22 -4.73 5.39 -5.69
C ARG A 22 -3.32 5.56 -5.11
N GLN A 23 -3.09 6.61 -4.33
CA GLN A 23 -1.79 6.87 -3.70
C GLN A 23 -1.38 5.73 -2.76
N LEU A 24 -2.31 5.22 -1.95
CA LEU A 24 -2.08 4.05 -1.08
C LEU A 24 -1.69 2.81 -1.89
N ARG A 25 -2.38 2.53 -3.00
CA ARG A 25 -2.06 1.42 -3.90
C ARG A 25 -0.69 1.60 -4.55
N THR A 26 -0.33 2.80 -4.98
CA THR A 26 0.99 3.08 -5.56
C THR A 26 2.10 2.88 -4.52
N HIS A 27 1.93 3.37 -3.29
CA HIS A 27 2.87 3.12 -2.21
C HIS A 27 3.04 1.63 -1.93
N PHE A 28 1.95 0.87 -1.93
CA PHE A 28 1.99 -0.57 -1.78
C PHE A 28 2.74 -1.25 -2.93
N GLN A 29 2.48 -0.84 -4.18
CA GLN A 29 3.18 -1.35 -5.36
C GLN A 29 4.68 -1.08 -5.31
N ILE A 30 5.12 0.08 -4.81
CA ILE A 30 6.55 0.39 -4.63
C ILE A 30 7.18 -0.50 -3.56
N LYS A 31 6.50 -0.73 -2.43
CA LYS A 31 6.99 -1.66 -1.41
C LYS A 31 7.09 -3.09 -1.96
N LEU A 32 6.10 -3.51 -2.75
CA LEU A 32 6.07 -4.82 -3.40
C LEU A 32 7.18 -4.97 -4.44
N SER A 33 7.44 -3.93 -5.24
CA SER A 33 8.50 -3.95 -6.25
C SER A 33 9.88 -3.98 -5.61
N LEU A 34 10.12 -3.17 -4.57
CA LEU A 34 11.36 -3.22 -3.80
C LEU A 34 11.58 -4.60 -3.19
N PHE A 35 10.54 -5.23 -2.64
CA PHE A 35 10.63 -6.59 -2.14
C PHE A 35 10.99 -7.61 -3.22
N LEU A 36 10.31 -7.57 -4.37
CA LEU A 36 10.63 -8.45 -5.49
C LEU A 36 12.08 -8.30 -5.93
N VAL A 37 12.58 -7.08 -6.02
CA VAL A 37 13.99 -6.80 -6.33
C VAL A 37 14.91 -7.39 -5.27
N THR A 38 14.62 -7.19 -3.98
CA THR A 38 15.41 -7.76 -2.89
C THR A 38 15.42 -9.29 -2.96
N VAL A 39 14.28 -9.95 -3.18
CA VAL A 39 14.21 -11.41 -3.28
C VAL A 39 14.99 -11.91 -4.49
N VAL A 40 14.79 -11.30 -5.66
CA VAL A 40 15.45 -11.71 -6.92
C VAL A 40 16.96 -11.49 -6.87
N LEU A 41 17.46 -10.50 -6.12
CA LEU A 41 18.90 -10.31 -5.94
C LEU A 41 19.46 -11.19 -4.81
N PHE A 42 18.76 -11.29 -3.68
CA PHE A 42 19.28 -11.93 -2.47
C PHE A 42 19.25 -13.45 -2.55
N VAL A 43 18.19 -14.04 -3.11
CA VAL A 43 18.02 -15.50 -3.17
C VAL A 43 19.06 -16.18 -4.06
N PRO A 44 19.24 -15.80 -5.34
CA PRO A 44 20.26 -16.44 -6.18
C PRO A 44 21.68 -16.11 -5.72
N THR A 45 21.93 -14.95 -5.11
CA THR A 45 23.25 -14.62 -4.57
C THR A 45 23.60 -15.50 -3.37
N ASN A 46 22.67 -15.74 -2.43
CA ASN A 46 22.91 -16.68 -1.33
C ASN A 46 23.08 -18.12 -1.83
N LEU A 47 22.30 -18.52 -2.84
CA LEU A 47 22.42 -19.83 -3.46
C LEU A 47 23.79 -20.04 -4.11
N ALA A 48 24.33 -19.01 -4.76
CA ALA A 48 25.62 -19.05 -5.42
C ALA A 48 26.81 -19.07 -4.44
N ILE A 49 26.65 -18.52 -3.23
CA ILE A 49 27.73 -18.38 -2.25
C ILE A 49 27.79 -19.58 -1.29
N ASP A 50 26.67 -19.96 -0.67
CA ASP A 50 26.65 -20.96 0.42
C ASP A 50 26.01 -22.29 0.00
N GLY A 51 25.34 -22.36 -1.17
CA GLY A 51 24.65 -23.57 -1.64
C GLY A 51 23.48 -24.04 -0.76
N GLN A 52 23.19 -23.34 0.35
CA GLN A 52 22.15 -23.68 1.30
C GLN A 52 21.02 -22.65 1.28
N PHE A 53 19.78 -23.15 1.23
CA PHE A 53 18.56 -22.34 1.10
C PHE A 53 17.91 -21.98 2.45
N ASP A 54 18.42 -22.52 3.56
CA ASP A 54 17.65 -22.69 4.79
C ASP A 54 17.20 -21.36 5.42
N TRP A 55 18.10 -20.37 5.48
CA TRP A 55 17.80 -19.07 6.10
C TRP A 55 17.04 -18.11 5.17
N CYS A 56 17.28 -18.20 3.86
CA CYS A 56 16.59 -17.36 2.87
C CYS A 56 15.08 -17.66 2.83
N TYR A 57 14.67 -18.92 3.00
CA TYR A 57 13.27 -19.31 2.96
C TYR A 57 12.46 -18.63 4.08
N TRP A 58 12.99 -18.63 5.31
CA TRP A 58 12.36 -17.97 6.45
C TRP A 58 12.25 -16.46 6.27
N LEU A 59 13.29 -15.82 5.73
CA LEU A 59 13.28 -14.38 5.43
C LEU A 59 12.24 -14.03 4.36
N ILE A 60 12.16 -14.82 3.29
CA ILE A 60 11.14 -14.64 2.24
C ILE A 60 9.74 -14.82 2.82
N LEU A 61 9.53 -15.84 3.66
CA LEU A 61 8.23 -16.08 4.31
C LEU A 61 7.81 -14.90 5.18
N LEU A 62 8.69 -14.44 6.07
CA LEU A 62 8.41 -13.30 6.95
C LEU A 62 8.14 -12.03 6.16
N ALA A 63 8.94 -11.77 5.13
CA ALA A 63 8.77 -10.58 4.29
C ALA A 63 7.51 -10.67 3.41
N THR A 64 7.20 -11.84 2.84
CA THR A 64 5.96 -12.08 2.09
C THR A 64 4.75 -11.89 2.99
N PHE A 65 4.79 -12.42 4.22
CA PHE A 65 3.73 -12.22 5.21
C PHE A 65 3.56 -10.74 5.57
N GLY A 66 4.66 -10.02 5.82
CA GLY A 66 4.64 -8.58 6.09
C GLY A 66 4.00 -7.78 4.95
N ILE A 67 4.29 -8.13 3.70
CA ILE A 67 3.73 -7.47 2.53
C ILE A 67 2.27 -7.84 2.32
N SER A 68 1.88 -9.10 2.50
CA SER A 68 0.47 -9.51 2.45
C SER A 68 -0.35 -8.78 3.52
N TRP A 69 0.21 -8.59 4.72
CA TRP A 69 -0.43 -7.84 5.80
C TRP A 69 -0.56 -6.35 5.47
N GLU A 70 0.49 -5.72 4.95
CA GLU A 70 0.47 -4.33 4.49
C GLU A 70 -0.51 -4.15 3.30
N GLY A 71 -0.59 -5.13 2.40
CA GLY A 71 -1.56 -5.15 1.30
C GLY A 71 -2.98 -5.25 1.83
N CYS A 72 -3.24 -6.14 2.78
CA CYS A 72 -4.56 -6.25 3.40
C CYS A 72 -5.02 -4.91 4.00
N LYS A 73 -4.11 -4.16 4.65
CA LYS A 73 -4.40 -2.80 5.14
C LYS A 73 -4.62 -1.80 4.01
N ALA A 74 -3.78 -1.81 2.96
CA ALA A 74 -3.86 -0.88 1.84
C ALA A 74 -5.16 -1.03 1.03
N TYR A 75 -5.73 -2.24 0.99
CA TYR A 75 -6.98 -2.55 0.30
C TYR A 75 -8.22 -2.53 1.21
N GLN A 76 -8.06 -2.44 2.55
CA GLN A 76 -9.16 -2.22 3.48
C GLN A 76 -9.61 -0.74 3.49
N LEU A 77 -10.46 -0.40 2.52
CA LEU A 77 -11.03 0.94 2.33
C LEU A 77 -12.06 1.35 3.38
N ASN A 78 -12.53 0.41 4.22
CA ASN A 78 -13.64 0.63 5.16
C ASN A 78 -13.20 0.53 6.63
N SER A 79 -11.89 0.65 6.90
CA SER A 79 -11.35 0.59 8.26
C SER A 79 -11.29 1.97 8.91
N GLU A 80 -11.45 2.02 10.22
CA GLU A 80 -11.28 3.25 11.00
C GLU A 80 -9.89 3.87 10.81
N ARG A 81 -8.87 3.04 10.54
CA ARG A 81 -7.52 3.46 10.17
C ARG A 81 -7.48 4.18 8.82
N PHE A 82 -8.21 3.69 7.81
CA PHE A 82 -8.29 4.35 6.51
C PHE A 82 -8.85 5.77 6.67
N GLU A 83 -9.93 5.92 7.44
CA GLU A 83 -10.56 7.24 7.63
C GLU A 83 -9.62 8.21 8.36
N ARG A 84 -8.90 7.75 9.40
CA ARG A 84 -7.88 8.57 10.09
C ARG A 84 -6.74 8.98 9.15
N GLN A 85 -6.24 8.06 8.33
CA GLN A 85 -5.17 8.38 7.38
C GLN A 85 -5.66 9.30 6.26
N PHE A 86 -6.89 9.14 5.82
CA PHE A 86 -7.52 10.04 4.85
C PHE A 86 -7.67 11.45 5.41
N GLN A 87 -8.13 11.60 6.66
CA GLN A 87 -8.23 12.91 7.33
C GLN A 87 -6.87 13.60 7.47
N GLN A 88 -5.83 12.86 7.88
CA GLN A 88 -4.45 13.39 7.96
C GLN A 88 -3.87 13.74 6.59
N TRP A 89 -4.21 12.97 5.55
CA TRP A 89 -3.80 13.29 4.19
C TRP A 89 -4.52 14.54 3.69
N GLN A 90 -5.82 14.66 3.95
CA GLN A 90 -6.63 15.80 3.55
C GLN A 90 -6.15 17.10 4.22
N SER A 91 -5.78 17.06 5.50
CA SER A 91 -5.24 18.24 6.19
C SER A 91 -3.93 18.72 5.57
N ARG A 92 -3.03 17.80 5.20
CA ARG A 92 -1.75 18.12 4.53
C ARG A 92 -1.91 18.66 3.10
N GLN A 93 -3.05 18.44 2.46
CA GLN A 93 -3.35 18.97 1.11
C GLN A 93 -4.06 20.33 1.17
N GLN A 94 -4.43 20.80 2.37
CA GLN A 94 -5.11 22.08 2.61
C GLN A 94 -4.19 23.16 3.19
N GLU A 95 -2.98 22.79 3.64
CA GLU A 95 -1.85 23.71 3.88
C GLU A 95 -1.21 24.15 2.56
#